data_AF-A0A428MPU5-F1
#
_entry.id   AF-A0A428MPU5-F1
#
_cell.length_a   1.000
_cell.length_b   1.000
_cell.length_c   1.000
_cell.angle_alpha   90.00
_cell.angle_beta   90.00
_cell.angle_gamma   90.00
#
_symmetry.space_group_name_H-M   'P 1'
#
loop_
_entity.id
_entity.type
_entity.pdbx_description
1 polymer ?
#
loop_
_entity_poly.entity_id
_entity_poly.type
_entity_poly.pdbx_seq_one_letter_code
_entity_poly.pdbx_strand_id
1 'polypeptide(L)' 'MQIVSVGIDLGKTTFHLAALGVAGKVLVRKKFTQRQLLTYTANMQISLIGLEAWSAFSCTRVAEARP' A
#
# COMPACT_ATOMS: atom_id res chain seq x y z
N MET A 1 -0.98 17.12 4.53
CA MET A 1 -1.63 16.13 3.63
C MET A 1 -1.32 14.75 4.17
N GLN A 2 -2.24 14.15 4.95
CA GLN A 2 -2.01 12.87 5.61
C GLN A 2 -2.60 11.73 4.78
N ILE A 3 -1.80 10.70 4.51
CA ILE A 3 -2.26 9.44 3.94
C ILE A 3 -2.84 8.61 5.07
N VAL A 4 -4.06 8.09 4.89
CA VAL A 4 -4.73 7.25 5.90
C VAL A 4 -4.83 5.79 5.45
N SER A 5 -4.93 5.57 4.14
CA SER A 5 -4.98 4.24 3.58
C SER A 5 -4.29 4.17 2.23
N VAL A 6 -3.78 2.98 1.91
CA VAL A 6 -3.07 2.68 0.68
C VAL A 6 -3.62 1.37 0.13
N GLY A 7 -4.11 1.38 -1.10
CA GLY A 7 -4.45 0.18 -1.86
C GLY A 7 -3.29 -0.22 -2.76
N ILE A 8 -2.95 -1.51 -2.76
CA ILE A 8 -1.96 -2.11 -3.65
C ILE A 8 -2.65 -3.18 -4.48
N ASP A 9 -2.68 -2.95 -5.79
CA ASP A 9 -3.14 -3.91 -6.80
C ASP A 9 -1.95 -4.61 -7.46
N LEU A 10 -2.11 -5.92 -7.67
CA LEU A 10 -1.07 -6.81 -8.18
C LEU A 10 -1.21 -6.97 -9.69
N GLY A 11 -0.34 -6.31 -10.46
CA GLY A 11 -0.12 -6.63 -11.86
C GLY A 11 0.86 -7.80 -12.03
N LYS A 12 1.05 -8.27 -13.27
CA LYS A 12 1.95 -9.41 -13.58
C LYS A 12 3.41 -9.16 -13.16
N THR A 13 3.89 -7.93 -13.34
CA THR A 13 5.27 -7.52 -13.01
C THR A 13 5.34 -6.13 -12.37
N THR A 14 4.18 -5.52 -12.11
CA THR A 14 4.05 -4.13 -11.64
C THR A 14 3.02 -4.06 -10.52
N PHE A 15 3.28 -3.23 -9.53
CA PHE A 15 2.38 -2.96 -8.41
C PHE A 15 1.72 -1.61 -8.62
N HIS A 16 0.40 -1.56 -8.53
CA HIS A 16 -0.38 -0.34 -8.67
C HIS A 16 -0.75 0.16 -7.28
N LEU A 17 -0.16 1.28 -6.87
CA LEU A 17 -0.41 1.86 -5.56
C LEU A 17 -1.32 3.07 -5.69
N ALA A 18 -2.40 3.09 -4.91
CA ALA A 18 -3.28 4.23 -4.72
C ALA A 18 -3.35 4.59 -3.23
N ALA A 19 -2.99 5.82 -2.87
CA ALA A 19 -3.08 6.32 -1.49
C ALA A 19 -4.26 7.28 -1.35
N LEU A 20 -5.04 7.10 -0.29
CA LEU A 20 -6.17 7.96 0.07
C LEU A 20 -5.81 8.81 1.29
N GLY A 21 -6.29 10.06 1.27
CA GLY A 21 -6.24 10.95 2.41
C GLY A 21 -7.46 10.81 3.32
N VAL A 22 -7.46 11.55 4.43
CA VAL A 22 -8.52 11.53 5.46
C VAL A 22 -9.93 11.72 4.86
N ALA A 23 -10.07 12.55 3.81
CA ALA A 23 -11.34 12.81 3.14
C ALA A 23 -11.72 11.77 2.06
N GLY A 24 -11.04 10.61 2.00
CA GLY A 24 -11.24 9.61 0.94
C GLY A 24 -10.75 10.04 -0.45
N LYS A 25 -10.12 11.22 -0.56
CA LYS A 25 -9.55 11.72 -1.81
C LYS A 25 -8.26 10.97 -2.14
N VAL A 26 -8.11 10.57 -3.39
CA VAL A 26 -6.86 9.97 -3.88
C VAL A 26 -5.76 11.04 -3.90
N LEU A 27 -4.72 10.81 -3.11
CA LEU A 27 -3.56 11.70 -3.00
C LEU A 27 -2.39 11.22 -3.87
N VAL A 28 -2.26 9.91 -4.04
CA VAL A 28 -1.17 9.31 -4.83
C VAL A 28 -1.74 8.20 -5.71
N ARG A 29 -1.36 8.16 -6.98
CA ARG A 29 -1.51 7.00 -7.87
C ARG A 29 -0.22 6.79 -8.61
N LYS A 30 0.47 5.67 -8.36
CA LYS A 30 1.76 5.36 -8.99
C LYS A 30 1.88 3.87 -9.26
N LYS A 31 2.66 3.54 -10.29
CA LYS A 31 3.09 2.17 -10.56
C LYS A 31 4.49 2.00 -10.01
N PHE A 32 4.72 0.88 -9.35
CA PHE A 32 5.99 0.53 -8.74
C PHE A 32 6.46 -0.85 -9.20
N THR A 33 7.76 -1.01 -9.29
CA THR A 33 8.39 -2.34 -9.19
C THR A 33 8.38 -2.79 -7.71
N GLN A 34 8.58 -4.09 -7.45
CA GLN A 34 8.59 -4.62 -6.08
C GLN A 34 9.58 -3.86 -5.17
N ARG A 35 10.78 -3.56 -5.66
CA ARG A 35 11.82 -2.85 -4.89
C ARG A 35 11.39 -1.41 -4.58
N GLN A 36 10.81 -0.71 -5.55
CA GLN A 36 10.31 0.65 -5.33
C GLN A 36 9.13 0.67 -4.35
N LEU A 37 8.25 -0.33 -4.41
CA LEU A 37 7.13 -0.46 -3.49
C LEU A 37 7.63 -0.61 -2.05
N LEU A 38 8.59 -1.51 -1.80
CA LEU A 38 9.18 -1.73 -0.48
C LEU A 38 9.85 -0.46 0.07
N THR A 39 10.65 0.22 -0.75
CA THR A 39 11.28 1.49 -0.34
C THR A 39 10.23 2.56 -0.06
N TYR A 40 9.16 2.62 -0.85
CA TYR A 40 8.12 3.61 -0.71
C TYR A 40 7.28 3.40 0.55
N THR A 41 6.85 2.16 0.82
CA THR A 41 6.07 1.84 2.03
C THR A 41 6.91 1.90 3.30
N ALA A 42 8.21 1.61 3.25
CA ALA A 42 9.11 1.74 4.40
C ALA A 42 9.27 3.19 4.89
N ASN A 43 9.10 4.18 4.01
CA ASN A 43 9.18 5.60 4.35
C ASN A 43 7.82 6.24 4.66
N MET A 44 6.73 5.47 4.64
CA MET A 44 5.40 5.97 4.97
C MET A 44 5.15 5.97 6.47
N GLN A 45 4.57 7.05 6.98
CA GLN A 45 3.97 7.04 8.30
C GLN A 45 2.76 6.11 8.30
N ILE A 46 2.64 5.31 9.36
CA ILE A 46 1.70 4.20 9.56
C ILE A 46 0.36 4.49 8.87
N SER A 47 0.12 3.76 7.79
CA SER A 47 -1.05 3.87 6.93
C SER A 47 -1.67 2.48 6.82
N LEU A 48 -3.00 2.40 6.80
CA LEU A 48 -3.66 1.12 6.53
C LEU A 48 -3.34 0.67 5.10
N ILE A 49 -2.62 -0.42 4.92
CA ILE A 49 -2.32 -0.97 3.60
C ILE A 49 -3.30 -2.12 3.29
N GLY A 50 -4.17 -1.91 2.32
CA GLY A 50 -4.96 -2.96 1.68
C GLY A 50 -4.22 -3.51 0.47
N LEU A 51 -4.09 -4.82 0.38
CA LEU A 51 -3.47 -5.52 -0.74
C LEU A 51 -4.52 -6.46 -1.33
N GLU A 52 -4.67 -6.48 -2.66
CA GLU A 52 -5.53 -7.47 -3.32
C GLU A 52 -5.03 -8.89 -3.06
N ALA A 53 -5.81 -9.66 -2.30
CA ALA A 53 -5.53 -11.07 -2.08
C ALA A 53 -5.89 -11.87 -3.34
N TRP A 54 -4.91 -12.59 -3.90
CA TRP A 54 -5.21 -13.76 -4.70
C TRP A 54 -5.88 -14.80 -3.79
N SER A 55 -6.77 -15.65 -4.31
CA SER A 55 -7.67 -16.56 -3.54
C SER A 55 -7.02 -17.49 -2.52
N ALA A 56 -5.69 -17.55 -2.44
CA ALA A 56 -4.91 -18.32 -1.48
C ALA A 56 -4.15 -17.48 -0.43
N PHE A 57 -4.24 -16.14 -0.45
CA PHE A 57 -3.50 -15.27 0.46
C PHE A 57 -4.43 -14.65 1.51
N SER A 58 -4.27 -15.04 2.77
CA SER A 58 -5.01 -14.43 3.87
C SER A 58 -4.44 -13.03 4.15
N CYS A 59 -5.26 -12.00 3.90
CA CYS A 59 -4.92 -10.60 4.18
C CYS A 59 -4.74 -10.41 5.69
N THR A 60 -3.49 -10.53 6.15
CA THR A 60 -3.10 -10.25 7.53
C THR A 60 -2.81 -8.77 7.65
N ARG A 61 -3.42 -8.10 8.64
CA ARG A 61 -3.04 -6.74 9.03
C ARG A 61 -1.53 -6.74 9.27
N VAL A 62 -0.77 -5.98 8.48
CA VAL A 62 0.61 -5.63 8.81
C VAL A 62 0.53 -4.63 9.96
N ALA A 63 0.28 -5.14 11.16
CA ALA A 63 0.41 -4.39 12.39
C ALA A 63 1.90 -4.36 12.74
N GLU A 64 2.51 -3.19 12.50
CA GLU A 64 3.69 -2.64 13.14
C GLU A 64 4.55 -3.63 13.96
N ALA A 65 5.60 -4.15 13.31
CA ALA A 65 6.77 -4.64 14.03
C ALA A 65 7.69 -3.43 14.30
N ARG A 66 7.66 -2.90 15.52
CA ARG A 66 8.80 -2.17 16.09
C ARG A 66 9.49 -3.07 17.11
N PRO A 67 10.83 -2.98 17.27
CA PRO A 67 11.59 -3.74 18.25
C PRO A 67 11.20 -3.40 19.69
#